data_AF-A0A2M9MY46-F1
#
_entry.id   AF-A0A2M9MY46-F1
#
_cell.length_a   1.000
_cell.length_b   1.000
_cell.length_c   1.000
_cell.angle_alpha   90.00
_cell.angle_beta   90.00
_cell.angle_gamma   90.00
#
_symmetry.space_group_name_H-M   'P 1'
#
loop_
_entity.id
_entity.type
_entity.pdbx_description
1 polymer ?
#
loop_
_entity_poly.entity_id
_entity_poly.type
_entity_poly.pdbx_seq_one_letter_code
_entity_poly.pdbx_strand_id
1 'polypeptide(L)'
;MVEVSKTIEFINEDHDIHITGKLSEHGDKISDFIIRNNEGEVGPFRWNQSSLRDPIIYYEDINQDNQNEIVFINIFDHGTGIILSEAHVIAINSTEVIVEPIQEIIKENIRFSGKQVYLEDRLIYETSKYGDLKAYYDDWINYKVVNGKLIGGLRIGDGRTEQYAGYLEVEYAFYEGKYVVKEIRHIEDDEMQTEGLPLPLTIRKNY
;
A
#
# COMPACT_ATOMS: atom_id res chain seq x y z
N MET A 1 9.93 2.44 37.05
CA MET A 1 10.61 3.17 35.97
C MET A 1 9.52 3.69 35.05
N VAL A 2 9.50 4.98 34.75
CA VAL A 2 8.56 5.53 33.78
C VAL A 2 9.17 5.25 32.41
N GLU A 3 8.50 4.42 31.64
CA GLU A 3 8.93 4.01 30.31
C GLU A 3 8.74 5.18 29.35
N VAL A 4 9.82 5.65 28.74
CA VAL A 4 9.76 6.73 27.75
C VAL A 4 9.43 6.07 26.41
N SER A 5 8.15 6.04 26.05
CA SER A 5 7.73 5.64 24.71
C SER A 5 8.30 6.64 23.70
N LYS A 6 9.16 6.17 22.80
CA LYS A 6 9.72 7.03 21.75
C LYS A 6 8.65 7.33 20.72
N THR A 7 8.46 8.61 20.40
CA THR A 7 7.50 9.05 19.37
C THR A 7 8.25 9.31 18.07
N ILE A 8 7.67 8.87 16.96
CA ILE A 8 8.11 9.15 15.60
C ILE A 8 7.11 10.13 14.98
N GLU A 9 7.63 11.15 14.30
CA GLU A 9 6.84 12.18 13.64
C GLU A 9 7.08 12.16 12.13
N PHE A 10 6.02 12.43 11.37
CA PHE A 10 6.02 12.65 9.93
C PHE A 10 5.24 13.94 9.67
N ILE A 11 5.86 14.90 8.99
CA ILE A 11 5.26 16.22 8.74
C ILE A 11 5.46 16.55 7.27
N ASN A 12 4.43 16.99 6.57
CA ASN A 12 4.59 17.45 5.20
C ASN A 12 5.22 18.85 5.13
N GLU A 13 5.69 19.27 3.96
CA GLU A 13 6.38 20.57 3.78
C GLU A 13 5.53 21.78 4.22
N ASP A 14 4.23 21.74 3.96
CA ASP A 14 3.28 22.80 4.34
C ASP A 14 2.89 22.78 5.82
N HIS A 15 3.31 21.75 6.58
CA HIS A 15 3.02 21.54 8.01
C HIS A 15 1.53 21.50 8.37
N ASP A 16 0.64 21.26 7.42
CA ASP A 16 -0.80 21.12 7.64
C ASP A 16 -1.22 19.67 7.92
N ILE A 17 -0.35 18.70 7.66
CA ILE A 17 -0.53 17.30 8.04
C ILE A 17 0.64 16.89 8.93
N HIS A 18 0.31 16.52 10.18
CA HIS A 18 1.26 16.02 11.16
C HIS A 18 0.81 14.66 11.66
N ILE A 19 1.63 13.64 11.42
CA ILE A 19 1.37 12.27 11.83
C ILE A 19 2.39 11.85 12.86
N THR A 20 1.92 11.30 13.97
CA THR A 20 2.76 10.74 15.03
C THR A 20 2.50 9.27 15.20
N GLY A 21 3.51 8.49 15.55
CA GLY A 21 3.39 7.08 15.89
C GLY A 21 4.28 6.73 17.08
N LYS A 22 3.94 5.66 17.79
CA LYS A 22 4.73 5.13 18.90
C LYS A 22 5.65 4.03 18.42
N LEU A 23 6.93 4.16 18.73
CA LEU A 23 7.92 3.12 18.50
C LEU A 23 7.80 2.05 19.59
N SER A 24 7.83 0.78 19.19
CA SER A 24 7.84 -0.37 20.08
C SER A 24 9.06 -0.35 21.02
N GLU A 25 8.98 -1.06 22.15
CA GLU A 25 10.10 -1.21 23.10
C GLU A 25 11.37 -1.74 22.41
N HIS A 26 11.21 -2.68 21.47
CA HIS A 26 12.31 -3.26 20.71
C HIS A 26 12.80 -2.38 19.56
N GLY A 27 12.09 -1.28 19.26
CA GLY A 27 12.46 -0.34 18.22
C GLY A 27 12.27 -0.87 16.80
N ASP A 28 11.53 -1.96 16.61
CA ASP A 28 11.32 -2.68 15.35
C ASP A 28 9.98 -2.33 14.67
N LYS A 29 9.04 -1.72 15.39
CA LYS A 29 7.68 -1.42 14.92
C LYS A 29 7.21 -0.05 15.36
N ILE A 30 6.39 0.57 14.51
CA ILE A 30 5.66 1.80 14.81
C ILE A 30 4.16 1.45 14.80
N SER A 31 3.42 1.95 15.78
CA SER A 31 1.98 1.76 15.92
C SER A 31 1.31 2.96 16.57
N ASP A 32 0.01 2.87 16.87
CA ASP A 32 -0.78 3.94 17.50
C ASP A 32 -0.66 5.28 16.75
N PHE A 33 -0.86 5.25 15.43
CA PHE A 33 -0.76 6.43 14.59
C PHE A 33 -1.84 7.45 14.93
N ILE A 34 -1.44 8.69 15.17
CA ILE A 34 -2.34 9.82 15.37
C ILE A 34 -2.05 10.81 14.25
N ILE A 35 -3.09 11.19 13.51
CA ILE A 35 -3.02 12.16 12.43
C ILE A 35 -3.66 13.46 12.93
N ARG A 36 -2.96 14.57 12.75
CA ARG A 36 -3.45 15.92 13.02
C ARG A 36 -3.43 16.72 11.72
N ASN A 37 -4.53 17.41 11.47
CA ASN A 37 -4.67 18.37 10.39
C ASN A 37 -5.42 19.62 10.86
N ASN A 38 -5.77 20.51 9.92
CA ASN A 38 -6.52 21.73 10.21
C ASN A 38 -7.95 21.48 10.74
N GLU A 39 -8.50 20.28 10.53
CA GLU A 39 -9.84 19.91 10.97
C GLU A 39 -9.85 19.26 12.35
N GLY A 40 -8.74 18.69 12.81
CA GLY A 40 -8.61 18.11 14.13
C GLY A 40 -7.57 17.02 14.25
N GLU A 41 -7.77 16.16 15.26
CA GLU A 41 -6.93 14.99 15.55
C GLU A 41 -7.76 13.72 15.41
N VAL A 42 -7.19 12.70 14.75
CA VAL A 42 -7.80 11.39 14.54
C VAL A 42 -6.84 10.26 14.88
N GLY A 43 -7.38 9.21 15.48
CA GLY A 43 -6.66 8.03 15.97
C GLY A 43 -6.93 7.77 17.46
N PRO A 44 -6.10 6.95 18.12
CA PRO A 44 -4.94 6.26 17.56
C PRO A 44 -5.35 5.08 16.66
N PHE A 45 -4.74 5.00 15.49
CA PHE A 45 -4.85 3.86 14.60
C PHE A 45 -3.83 2.80 14.97
N ARG A 46 -4.30 1.58 15.26
CA ARG A 46 -3.45 0.46 15.68
C ARG A 46 -2.86 -0.32 14.51
N TRP A 47 -2.48 0.40 13.46
CA TRP A 47 -1.81 -0.21 12.33
C TRP A 47 -0.38 -0.59 12.71
N ASN A 48 0.15 -1.62 12.05
CA ASN A 48 1.52 -2.06 12.28
C ASN A 48 2.38 -1.59 11.11
N GLN A 49 3.44 -0.85 11.44
CA GLN A 49 4.43 -0.36 10.49
C GLN A 49 5.81 -0.85 10.94
N SER A 50 6.65 -1.33 10.04
CA SER A 50 8.05 -1.59 10.36
C SER A 50 8.78 -0.29 10.66
N SER A 51 9.61 -0.25 11.69
CA SER A 51 10.44 0.94 11.96
C SER A 51 11.67 1.05 11.05
N LEU A 52 11.96 -0.01 10.27
CA LEU A 52 13.11 -0.09 9.37
C LEU A 52 12.90 0.70 8.08
N ARG A 53 11.63 0.98 7.74
CA ARG A 53 11.23 1.77 6.57
C ARG A 53 10.19 2.78 7.02
N ASP A 54 10.25 3.96 6.45
CA ASP A 54 9.20 4.95 6.68
C ASP A 54 7.96 4.56 5.86
N PRO A 55 6.74 4.80 6.37
CA PRO A 55 5.53 4.61 5.59
C PRO A 55 5.49 5.56 4.39
N ILE A 56 4.75 5.19 3.36
CA ILE A 56 4.47 6.10 2.24
C ILE A 56 3.10 6.73 2.46
N ILE A 57 3.01 8.05 2.36
CA ILE A 57 1.78 8.78 2.63
C ILE A 57 1.48 9.67 1.43
N TYR A 58 0.23 9.65 0.97
CA TYR A 58 -0.28 10.53 -0.07
C TYR A 58 -1.37 11.43 0.53
N TYR A 59 -1.54 12.61 -0.05
CA TYR A 59 -2.67 13.50 0.23
C TYR A 59 -3.26 13.97 -1.09
N GLU A 60 -4.30 13.27 -1.53
CA GLU A 60 -4.84 13.43 -2.88
C GLU A 60 -6.32 13.03 -2.89
N ASP A 61 -7.12 13.69 -3.72
CA ASP A 61 -8.52 13.33 -3.98
C ASP A 61 -8.56 12.06 -4.84
N ILE A 62 -8.69 10.91 -4.17
CA ILE A 62 -8.68 9.59 -4.80
C ILE A 62 -10.08 9.01 -5.01
N ASN A 63 -11.12 9.64 -4.43
CA ASN A 63 -12.52 9.28 -4.67
C ASN A 63 -13.23 10.18 -5.70
N GLN A 64 -12.60 11.27 -6.14
CA GLN A 64 -13.09 12.26 -7.09
C GLN A 64 -14.27 13.12 -6.59
N ASP A 65 -14.33 13.42 -5.29
CA ASP A 65 -15.35 14.26 -4.67
C ASP A 65 -14.90 15.72 -4.44
N ASN A 66 -13.68 16.07 -4.87
CA ASN A 66 -12.99 17.35 -4.65
C ASN A 66 -12.51 17.58 -3.20
N GLN A 67 -12.38 16.53 -2.39
CA GLN A 67 -11.74 16.56 -1.09
C GLN A 67 -10.60 15.54 -1.07
N ASN A 68 -9.45 15.97 -0.57
CA ASN A 68 -8.29 15.07 -0.48
C ASN A 68 -8.48 14.06 0.65
N GLU A 69 -8.05 12.83 0.42
CA GLU A 69 -7.84 11.84 1.47
C GLU A 69 -6.37 11.69 1.82
N ILE A 70 -6.12 11.23 3.04
CA ILE A 70 -4.79 10.75 3.43
C ILE A 70 -4.74 9.27 3.11
N VAL A 71 -3.85 8.87 2.22
CA VAL A 71 -3.59 7.46 1.90
C VAL A 71 -2.29 7.04 2.56
N PHE A 72 -2.38 6.13 3.51
CA PHE A 72 -1.26 5.64 4.30
C PHE A 72 -0.90 4.22 3.85
N ILE A 73 0.27 4.04 3.25
CA ILE A 73 0.79 2.74 2.87
C ILE A 73 1.76 2.27 3.94
N ASN A 74 1.25 1.39 4.80
CA ASN A 74 2.04 0.70 5.80
C ASN A 74 2.93 -0.35 5.15
N ILE A 75 4.14 -0.48 5.65
CA ILE A 75 5.16 -1.41 5.18
C ILE A 75 5.51 -2.37 6.32
N PHE A 76 5.22 -3.64 6.10
CA PHE A 76 5.58 -4.76 6.96
C PHE A 76 6.86 -5.37 6.39
N ASP A 77 8.00 -4.94 6.92
CA ASP A 77 9.30 -5.53 6.61
C ASP A 77 9.68 -6.52 7.72
N HIS A 78 9.92 -7.77 7.34
CA HIS A 78 10.35 -8.85 8.22
C HIS A 78 11.85 -9.16 8.15
N GLY A 79 12.64 -8.36 7.40
CA GLY A 79 14.10 -8.53 7.29
C GLY A 79 14.54 -9.67 6.37
N THR A 80 13.63 -10.23 5.57
CA THR A 80 13.90 -11.32 4.62
C THR A 80 13.95 -10.87 3.16
N GLY A 81 13.89 -9.55 2.89
CA GLY A 81 13.72 -9.03 1.52
C GLY A 81 12.32 -9.26 0.95
N ILE A 82 11.33 -9.52 1.81
CA ILE A 82 9.92 -9.54 1.42
C ILE A 82 9.29 -8.32 2.04
N ILE A 83 8.73 -7.46 1.20
CA ILE A 83 8.02 -6.27 1.63
C ILE A 83 6.54 -6.54 1.45
N LEU A 84 5.81 -6.64 2.56
CA LEU A 84 4.36 -6.60 2.53
C LEU A 84 3.91 -5.18 2.83
N SER A 85 2.77 -4.79 2.29
CA SER A 85 2.17 -3.50 2.59
C SER A 85 0.66 -3.60 2.67
N GLU A 86 0.08 -2.65 3.38
CA GLU A 86 -1.36 -2.44 3.52
C GLU A 86 -1.66 -0.96 3.27
N ALA A 87 -2.73 -0.68 2.55
CA ALA A 87 -3.22 0.67 2.34
C ALA A 87 -4.34 0.99 3.33
N HIS A 88 -4.22 2.12 4.00
CA HIS A 88 -5.28 2.73 4.80
C HIS A 88 -5.67 4.05 4.18
N VAL A 89 -6.96 4.33 4.08
CA VAL A 89 -7.44 5.62 3.58
C VAL A 89 -8.19 6.31 4.70
N ILE A 90 -7.85 7.57 4.97
CA ILE A 90 -8.49 8.38 5.99
C ILE A 90 -9.18 9.53 5.26
N ALA A 91 -10.51 9.54 5.30
CA ALA A 91 -11.30 10.63 4.78
C ALA A 91 -11.10 11.89 5.64
N ILE A 92 -11.35 13.06 5.06
CA ILE A 92 -11.12 14.35 5.71
C ILE A 92 -11.89 14.50 7.03
N ASN A 93 -13.09 13.93 7.10
CA ASN A 93 -13.91 13.82 8.31
C ASN A 93 -13.35 12.86 9.37
N SER A 94 -12.08 12.47 9.26
CA SER A 94 -11.37 11.64 10.22
C SER A 94 -11.92 10.22 10.35
N THR A 95 -12.52 9.69 9.29
CA THR A 95 -13.00 8.31 9.24
C THR A 95 -12.05 7.46 8.41
N GLU A 96 -11.57 6.35 8.98
CA GLU A 96 -10.85 5.33 8.22
C GLU A 96 -11.84 4.62 7.28
N VAL A 97 -11.50 4.62 6.00
CA VAL A 97 -12.21 3.95 4.93
C VAL A 97 -11.54 2.60 4.69
N ILE A 98 -12.34 1.55 4.63
CA ILE A 98 -11.86 0.19 4.39
C ILE A 98 -11.34 0.08 2.96
N VAL A 99 -10.14 -0.48 2.81
CA VAL A 99 -9.57 -0.91 1.53
C VAL A 99 -9.51 -2.44 1.53
N GLU A 100 -10.07 -3.07 0.50
CA GLU A 100 -9.97 -4.53 0.35
C GLU A 100 -8.50 -4.94 0.14
N PRO A 101 -7.97 -5.92 0.91
CA PRO A 101 -6.58 -6.35 0.75
C PRO A 101 -6.33 -7.02 -0.60
N ILE A 102 -5.31 -6.56 -1.33
CA ILE A 102 -4.91 -7.12 -2.64
C ILE A 102 -4.65 -8.63 -2.58
N GLN A 103 -4.13 -9.14 -1.47
CA GLN A 103 -3.82 -10.55 -1.29
C GLN A 103 -5.08 -11.42 -1.37
N GLU A 104 -6.18 -10.98 -0.72
CA GLU A 104 -7.45 -11.69 -0.78
C GLU A 104 -8.10 -11.53 -2.15
N ILE A 105 -8.04 -10.33 -2.74
CA ILE A 105 -8.54 -10.08 -4.10
C ILE A 105 -7.90 -11.03 -5.12
N ILE A 106 -6.56 -11.13 -5.12
CA ILE A 106 -5.85 -12.00 -6.06
C ILE A 106 -6.19 -13.47 -5.79
N LYS A 107 -6.24 -13.89 -4.53
CA LYS A 107 -6.56 -15.27 -4.16
C LYS A 107 -7.98 -15.69 -4.56
N GLU A 108 -8.94 -14.78 -4.48
CA GLU A 108 -10.34 -15.04 -4.83
C GLU A 108 -10.58 -14.99 -6.34
N ASN A 109 -9.91 -14.09 -7.05
CA ASN A 109 -10.25 -13.78 -8.44
C ASN A 109 -9.23 -14.32 -9.46
N ILE A 110 -8.00 -14.68 -9.05
CA ILE A 110 -6.94 -15.08 -9.97
C ILE A 110 -6.60 -16.56 -9.84
N ARG A 111 -6.58 -17.24 -10.99
CA ARG A 111 -6.14 -18.63 -11.10
C ARG A 111 -4.94 -18.74 -12.02
N PHE A 112 -3.89 -19.39 -11.51
CA PHE A 112 -2.73 -19.78 -12.30
C PHE A 112 -2.87 -21.21 -12.79
N SER A 113 -2.60 -21.47 -14.07
CA SER A 113 -2.60 -22.81 -14.66
C SER A 113 -1.42 -22.97 -15.61
N GLY A 114 -0.33 -23.59 -15.13
CA GLY A 114 0.91 -23.66 -15.89
C GLY A 114 1.39 -22.28 -16.29
N LYS A 115 1.48 -22.01 -17.59
CA LYS A 115 1.97 -20.74 -18.16
C LYS A 115 0.88 -19.68 -18.39
N GLN A 116 -0.30 -19.89 -17.81
CA GLN A 116 -1.50 -19.08 -18.05
C GLN A 116 -2.01 -18.48 -16.74
N VAL A 117 -2.49 -17.23 -16.83
CA VAL A 117 -3.12 -16.50 -15.74
C VAL A 117 -4.55 -16.14 -16.14
N TYR A 118 -5.50 -16.53 -15.30
CA TYR A 118 -6.92 -16.31 -15.51
C TYR A 118 -7.44 -15.36 -14.43
N LEU A 119 -8.24 -14.38 -14.86
CA LEU A 119 -9.15 -13.63 -14.01
C LEU A 119 -10.51 -14.30 -14.10
N GLU A 120 -10.94 -14.93 -13.02
CA GLU A 120 -12.07 -15.86 -13.00
C GLU A 120 -11.88 -16.93 -14.10
N ASP A 121 -12.73 -16.94 -15.12
CA ASP A 121 -12.65 -17.85 -16.27
C ASP A 121 -12.01 -17.21 -17.51
N ARG A 122 -11.63 -15.93 -17.46
CA ARG A 122 -11.04 -15.19 -18.59
C ARG A 122 -9.52 -15.27 -18.55
N LEU A 123 -8.91 -15.78 -19.62
CA LEU A 123 -7.46 -15.70 -19.80
C LEU A 123 -7.03 -14.23 -19.93
N ILE A 124 -6.16 -13.76 -19.04
CA ILE A 124 -5.63 -12.39 -19.06
C ILE A 124 -4.15 -12.34 -19.45
N TYR A 125 -3.43 -13.45 -19.32
CA TYR A 125 -2.03 -13.53 -19.73
C TYR A 125 -1.62 -14.98 -20.01
N GLU A 126 -0.80 -15.17 -21.05
CA GLU A 126 -0.16 -16.44 -21.37
C GLU A 126 1.27 -16.16 -21.84
N THR A 127 2.19 -17.04 -21.46
CA THR A 127 3.59 -16.93 -21.86
C THR A 127 4.13 -18.24 -22.43
N SER A 128 5.04 -18.13 -23.39
CA SER A 128 5.87 -19.26 -23.82
C SER A 128 7.25 -19.25 -23.16
N LYS A 129 7.67 -18.10 -22.60
CA LYS A 129 9.03 -17.83 -22.11
C LYS A 129 9.30 -18.45 -20.74
N TYR A 130 8.32 -18.33 -19.84
CA TYR A 130 8.48 -18.71 -18.43
C TYR A 130 7.98 -20.13 -18.15
N GLY A 131 8.34 -20.66 -16.98
CA GLY A 131 7.78 -21.87 -16.40
C GLY A 131 6.36 -21.68 -15.85
N ASP A 132 5.98 -22.51 -14.88
CA ASP A 132 4.67 -22.41 -14.22
C ASP A 132 4.56 -21.09 -13.45
N LEU A 133 3.61 -20.25 -13.85
CA LEU A 133 3.42 -18.92 -13.31
C LEU A 133 2.78 -18.96 -11.92
N LYS A 134 3.20 -18.03 -11.08
CA LYS A 134 2.67 -17.78 -9.73
C LYS A 134 2.76 -16.29 -9.39
N ALA A 135 2.02 -15.88 -8.37
CA ALA A 135 2.17 -14.57 -7.75
C ALA A 135 3.33 -14.58 -6.72
N TYR A 136 4.06 -13.46 -6.67
CA TYR A 136 5.17 -13.22 -5.74
C TYR A 136 4.91 -11.95 -4.93
N TYR A 137 5.00 -12.10 -3.62
CA TYR A 137 5.09 -11.01 -2.67
C TYR A 137 6.59 -10.75 -2.46
N ASP A 138 7.20 -9.98 -3.35
CA ASP A 138 8.64 -9.68 -3.36
C ASP A 138 8.92 -8.32 -2.70
N ASP A 139 10.13 -7.77 -2.81
CA ASP A 139 10.65 -6.47 -2.34
C ASP A 139 9.86 -5.20 -2.78
N TRP A 140 8.59 -5.33 -3.20
CA TRP A 140 7.78 -4.24 -3.74
C TRP A 140 6.66 -3.80 -2.77
N ILE A 141 6.47 -2.49 -2.64
CA ILE A 141 5.34 -1.89 -1.92
C ILE A 141 4.09 -2.00 -2.79
N ASN A 142 3.21 -2.94 -2.44
CA ASN A 142 2.03 -3.36 -3.19
C ASN A 142 0.99 -2.27 -3.48
N TYR A 143 1.15 -1.04 -3.01
CA TYR A 143 0.16 0.03 -3.20
C TYR A 143 0.83 1.36 -3.51
N LYS A 144 0.13 2.17 -4.32
CA LYS A 144 0.53 3.52 -4.73
C LYS A 144 -0.72 4.35 -5.07
N VAL A 145 -0.58 5.66 -5.04
CA VAL A 145 -1.56 6.58 -5.63
C VAL A 145 -0.97 7.17 -6.91
N VAL A 146 -1.69 7.06 -8.02
CA VAL A 146 -1.26 7.58 -9.32
C VAL A 146 -2.45 8.25 -10.01
N ASN A 147 -2.32 9.54 -10.32
CA ASN A 147 -3.35 10.34 -11.00
C ASN A 147 -4.73 10.25 -10.32
N GLY A 148 -4.80 10.47 -9.01
CA GLY A 148 -6.04 10.40 -8.23
C GLY A 148 -6.63 9.00 -8.13
N LYS A 149 -5.81 7.95 -8.24
CA LYS A 149 -6.27 6.56 -8.15
C LYS A 149 -5.41 5.75 -7.20
N LEU A 150 -6.06 5.01 -6.30
CA LEU A 150 -5.41 3.97 -5.53
C LEU A 150 -5.19 2.74 -6.42
N ILE A 151 -3.94 2.34 -6.57
CA ILE A 151 -3.51 1.20 -7.36
C ILE A 151 -2.77 0.22 -6.46
N GLY A 152 -3.17 -1.05 -6.53
CA GLY A 152 -2.43 -2.16 -5.97
C GLY A 152 -1.64 -2.91 -7.06
N GLY A 153 -0.52 -3.52 -6.71
CA GLY A 153 0.30 -4.30 -7.64
C GLY A 153 0.87 -5.55 -6.98
N LEU A 154 0.83 -6.67 -7.69
CA LEU A 154 1.45 -7.93 -7.27
C LEU A 154 2.24 -8.54 -8.42
N ARG A 155 3.49 -8.91 -8.17
CA ARG A 155 4.39 -9.42 -9.20
C ARG A 155 4.02 -10.85 -9.60
N ILE A 156 4.20 -11.20 -10.86
CA ILE A 156 4.02 -12.58 -11.36
C ILE A 156 5.31 -13.10 -12.01
N GLY A 157 5.60 -14.38 -11.85
CA GLY A 157 6.82 -15.01 -12.37
C GLY A 157 6.79 -16.54 -12.28
N ASP A 158 7.90 -17.21 -12.61
CA ASP A 158 8.00 -18.68 -12.53
C ASP A 158 8.79 -19.21 -11.33
N GLY A 159 9.40 -18.31 -10.55
CA GLY A 159 10.11 -18.60 -9.30
C GLY A 159 11.35 -19.47 -9.46
N ARG A 160 11.75 -19.78 -10.68
CA ARG A 160 12.96 -20.57 -10.96
C ARG A 160 14.12 -19.71 -11.42
N THR A 161 13.83 -18.55 -12.02
CA THR A 161 14.84 -17.79 -12.75
C THR A 161 14.96 -16.32 -12.34
N GLU A 162 14.26 -15.88 -11.28
CA GLU A 162 14.08 -14.45 -10.95
C GLU A 162 13.51 -13.64 -12.14
N GLN A 163 13.00 -14.32 -13.17
CA GLN A 163 12.40 -13.68 -14.31
C GLN A 163 10.92 -13.45 -14.03
N TYR A 164 10.54 -12.19 -14.17
CA TYR A 164 9.19 -11.75 -13.95
C TYR A 164 8.46 -11.65 -15.28
N ALA A 165 7.19 -12.01 -15.21
CA ALA A 165 6.26 -11.95 -16.31
C ALA A 165 5.43 -10.66 -16.27
N GLY A 166 5.84 -9.66 -15.47
CA GLY A 166 5.07 -8.46 -15.20
C GLY A 166 4.35 -8.50 -13.85
N TYR A 167 3.24 -7.76 -13.77
CA TYR A 167 2.42 -7.62 -12.56
C TYR A 167 0.95 -7.84 -12.86
N LEU A 168 0.23 -8.21 -11.80
CA LEU A 168 -1.20 -8.04 -11.68
C LEU A 168 -1.44 -6.68 -11.00
N GLU A 169 -1.99 -5.75 -11.76
CA GLU A 169 -2.39 -4.44 -11.28
C GLU A 169 -3.87 -4.44 -10.93
N VAL A 170 -4.19 -3.90 -9.76
CA VAL A 170 -5.55 -3.77 -9.23
C VAL A 170 -5.87 -2.29 -9.09
N GLU A 171 -6.80 -1.77 -9.89
CA GLU A 171 -7.34 -0.42 -9.73
C GLU A 171 -8.51 -0.48 -8.74
N TYR A 172 -8.48 0.37 -7.71
CA TYR A 172 -9.57 0.50 -6.74
C TYR A 172 -10.52 1.64 -7.12
N ALA A 173 -11.78 1.52 -6.72
CA ALA A 173 -12.77 2.59 -6.76
C ALA A 173 -13.50 2.70 -5.43
N PHE A 174 -13.86 3.93 -5.06
CA PHE A 174 -14.70 4.17 -3.91
C PHE A 174 -16.17 3.85 -4.23
N TYR A 175 -16.75 2.93 -3.48
CA TYR A 175 -18.15 2.53 -3.63
C TYR A 175 -18.74 2.18 -2.26
N GLU A 176 -19.90 2.75 -1.94
CA GLU A 176 -20.64 2.48 -0.69
C GLU A 176 -19.79 2.59 0.59
N GLY A 177 -18.89 3.58 0.66
CA GLY A 177 -18.09 3.84 1.86
C GLY A 177 -16.84 2.98 2.01
N LYS A 178 -16.41 2.25 0.97
CA LYS A 178 -15.17 1.48 0.94
C LYS A 178 -14.49 1.53 -0.43
N TYR A 179 -13.19 1.25 -0.47
CA TYR A 179 -12.44 1.01 -1.71
C TYR A 179 -12.54 -0.46 -2.09
N VAL A 180 -13.15 -0.71 -3.26
CA VAL A 180 -13.34 -2.04 -3.85
C VAL A 180 -12.59 -2.15 -5.16
N VAL A 181 -12.37 -3.37 -5.61
CA VAL A 181 -11.78 -3.64 -6.93
C VAL A 181 -12.67 -3.08 -8.03
N LYS A 182 -12.09 -2.24 -8.87
CA LYS A 182 -12.69 -1.78 -10.12
C LYS A 182 -12.22 -2.62 -11.31
N GLU A 183 -10.92 -2.86 -11.39
CA GLU A 183 -10.31 -3.60 -12.49
C GLU A 183 -9.08 -4.37 -12.00
N ILE A 184 -8.88 -5.57 -12.56
CA ILE A 184 -7.64 -6.31 -12.46
C ILE A 184 -7.10 -6.56 -13.86
N ARG A 185 -5.84 -6.22 -14.10
CA ARG A 185 -5.18 -6.39 -15.39
C ARG A 185 -3.75 -6.90 -15.22
N HIS A 186 -3.27 -7.62 -16.24
CA HIS A 186 -1.85 -7.89 -16.40
C HIS A 186 -1.18 -6.69 -17.07
N ILE A 187 0.01 -6.35 -16.60
CA ILE A 187 0.87 -5.31 -17.16
C ILE A 187 2.30 -5.84 -17.26
N GLU A 188 3.02 -5.46 -18.31
CA GLU A 188 4.45 -5.75 -18.43
C GLU A 188 5.27 -4.90 -17.44
N ASP A 189 6.52 -5.31 -17.16
CA ASP A 189 7.37 -4.65 -16.15
C ASP A 189 7.66 -3.18 -16.48
N ASP A 190 7.81 -2.84 -17.75
CA ASP A 190 8.09 -1.50 -18.26
C ASP A 190 6.84 -0.62 -18.39
N GLU A 191 5.66 -1.23 -18.40
CA GLU A 191 4.36 -0.54 -18.42
C GLU A 191 3.84 -0.20 -17.03
N MET A 192 4.44 -0.78 -15.98
CA MET A 192 4.04 -0.50 -14.62
C MET A 192 4.30 0.97 -14.29
N GLN A 193 3.22 1.71 -14.01
CA GLN A 193 3.34 3.10 -13.58
C GLN A 193 3.98 3.14 -12.18
N THR A 194 5.27 3.43 -12.10
CA THR A 194 6.00 3.38 -10.81
C THR A 194 5.91 4.67 -10.02
N GLU A 195 5.44 5.76 -10.63
CA GLU A 195 5.50 7.10 -10.05
C GLU A 195 4.13 7.57 -9.57
N GLY A 196 3.96 7.56 -8.25
CA GLY A 196 3.07 8.48 -7.54
C GLY A 196 3.91 9.60 -6.91
N LEU A 197 3.31 10.76 -6.61
CA LEU A 197 3.98 11.82 -5.87
C LEU A 197 3.58 11.73 -4.39
N PRO A 198 4.29 10.92 -3.56
CA PRO A 198 3.99 10.88 -2.14
C PRO A 198 4.21 12.26 -1.52
N LEU A 199 3.56 12.51 -0.39
CA LEU A 199 3.87 13.66 0.43
C LEU A 199 5.37 13.62 0.77
N PRO A 200 6.13 14.68 0.47
CA PRO A 200 7.49 14.82 0.96
C PRO A 200 7.43 14.99 2.48
N LEU A 201 7.60 13.88 3.21
CA LEU A 201 7.59 13.90 4.67
C LEU A 201 8.96 14.36 5.15
N THR A 202 8.93 15.52 5.78
CA THR A 202 10.08 16.24 6.27
C THR A 202 10.27 15.84 7.73
N ILE A 203 11.25 14.97 7.95
CA ILE A 203 11.94 14.68 9.23
C ILE A 203 11.28 13.58 10.10
N ARG A 204 11.94 12.41 10.13
CA ARG A 204 11.84 11.45 11.25
C ARG A 204 12.57 12.00 12.47
N LYS A 205 11.84 12.43 13.51
CA LYS A 205 12.42 12.76 14.82
C LYS A 205 12.17 11.61 15.78
N ASN A 206 13.23 11.17 16.48
CA ASN A 206 13.11 10.24 17.59
C ASN A 206 13.27 11.04 18.89
N TYR A 207 12.20 11.13 19.69
CA TYR A 207 12.24 11.69 21.05
C TYR A 207 12.44 10.60 22.10
#